data_AF-A0A7S2Q5N5-F1
#
_entry.id   AF-A0A7S2Q5N5-F1
#
_cell.length_a   1.000
_cell.length_b   1.000
_cell.length_c   1.000
_cell.angle_alpha   90.00
_cell.angle_beta   90.00
_cell.angle_gamma   90.00
#
_symmetry.space_group_name_H-M   'P 1'
#
loop_
_entity.id
_entity.type
_entity.pdbx_description
1 polymer ?
#
loop_
_entity_poly.entity_id
_entity_poly.type
_entity_poly.pdbx_seq_one_letter_code
_entity_poly.pdbx_strand_id
1 'polypeptide(L)'
;MGCCGSASTYGIDPATTRDKIQQFRQRSGGDVLVMAIKDQNVPGKLCFAGAVEESLVQELAEKLRAEPHNEKVEMKLDSYDAMYDFVMHNTSLTSGHSTFSLAKAYFPRGRTMVKILDFLAEKGWGLAATPNFGGVESRDDKGNVTSCVDWPVFVFYKDTSQTYTAKHLFLAIKDSNIPGKLCAAGPVDSLEGEMTQALGPFMSDVKSEKDSYDEDYDVVWRNTSLTTGMQALSLGKKYFPKGKNNIAMLQCAYKAGWRCVAAPNFGGKGDSWPCYIFRQVAELSEPPELLFASIKDSNIPGKLCFSGPSAQIATDATVAALKDVPDNAGVKSEKDSYDEDHDSVVRDVKITTGMAAFSLKLAYFPRCDSMLAYLRAMAGCGYQVVCCPNFGGMLDSWPTFVFEKRAGELKPNAFLAVKDDNIPGKLCLGGDGIAGDSALGGELLQALQELCGPKVQQGSDSYDSSFAFAYKHTKITSGHATFTFAKCYFPHGFVVEAVLQVMLKHGWKVAGGPNFGDNGSQWPGMIFEPVGTA
;
A
#
# COMPACT_ATOMS: atom_id res chain seq x y z
N MET A 1 13.52 -9.06 -40.61
CA MET A 1 13.94 -9.50 -39.26
C MET A 1 12.71 -10.06 -38.57
N GLY A 2 12.67 -11.38 -38.40
CA GLY A 2 11.49 -12.14 -38.01
C GLY A 2 11.06 -11.87 -36.58
N CYS A 3 9.75 -11.86 -36.36
CA CYS A 3 9.10 -11.82 -35.06
C CYS A 3 9.64 -12.96 -34.19
N CYS A 4 10.30 -12.63 -33.08
CA CYS A 4 10.50 -13.57 -31.99
C CYS A 4 9.11 -14.05 -31.55
N GLY A 5 8.90 -15.35 -31.63
CA GLY A 5 7.62 -15.99 -31.36
C GLY A 5 7.06 -15.62 -29.98
N SER A 6 5.74 -15.63 -29.94
CA SER A 6 4.83 -15.48 -28.81
C SER A 6 5.13 -16.41 -27.63
N ALA A 7 6.23 -16.20 -26.91
CA ALA A 7 6.28 -16.54 -25.50
C ALA A 7 5.31 -15.60 -24.80
N SER A 8 4.30 -16.14 -24.11
CA SER A 8 3.28 -15.34 -23.42
C SER A 8 3.95 -14.26 -22.56
N THR A 9 3.32 -13.09 -22.43
CA THR A 9 3.75 -11.99 -21.53
C THR A 9 4.09 -12.48 -20.12
N TYR A 10 3.56 -13.63 -19.71
CA TYR A 10 3.72 -14.28 -18.41
C TYR A 10 4.78 -15.40 -18.38
N GLY A 11 5.34 -15.81 -19.52
CA GLY A 11 6.26 -16.95 -19.66
C GLY A 11 5.71 -18.28 -19.13
N ILE A 12 4.40 -18.38 -18.92
CA ILE A 12 3.58 -19.58 -18.63
C ILE A 12 2.23 -19.36 -19.34
N ASP A 13 1.60 -20.44 -19.77
CA ASP A 13 0.24 -20.41 -20.32
C ASP A 13 -0.79 -20.04 -19.23
N PRO A 14 -1.57 -18.94 -19.38
CA PRO A 14 -2.56 -18.54 -18.39
C PRO A 14 -3.66 -19.57 -18.12
N ALA A 15 -4.04 -20.38 -19.10
CA ALA A 15 -5.03 -21.45 -18.89
C ALA A 15 -4.49 -22.50 -17.91
N THR A 16 -3.25 -22.95 -18.15
CA THR A 16 -2.52 -23.83 -17.22
C THR A 16 -2.41 -23.21 -15.81
N THR A 17 -2.13 -21.91 -15.70
CA THR A 17 -2.06 -21.24 -14.38
C THR A 17 -3.42 -21.20 -13.68
N ARG A 18 -4.51 -20.97 -14.42
CA ARG A 18 -5.87 -20.98 -13.87
C ARG A 18 -6.24 -22.33 -13.25
N ASP A 19 -5.91 -23.43 -13.92
CA ASP A 19 -6.16 -24.76 -13.35
C ASP A 19 -5.33 -25.00 -12.08
N LYS A 20 -4.07 -24.56 -12.09
CA LYS A 20 -3.18 -24.69 -10.93
C LYS A 20 -3.64 -23.89 -9.72
N ILE A 21 -4.12 -22.66 -9.91
CA ILE A 21 -4.63 -21.87 -8.77
C ILE A 21 -5.90 -22.50 -8.19
N GLN A 22 -6.76 -23.11 -9.00
CA GLN A 22 -7.93 -23.84 -8.49
C GLN A 22 -7.52 -25.09 -7.68
N GLN A 23 -6.54 -25.86 -8.17
CA GLN A 23 -5.97 -27.00 -7.42
C GLN A 23 -5.29 -26.54 -6.12
N PHE A 24 -4.60 -25.39 -6.14
CA PHE A 24 -4.04 -24.75 -4.96
C PHE A 24 -5.13 -24.38 -3.94
N ARG A 25 -6.23 -23.74 -4.36
CA ARG A 25 -7.33 -23.40 -3.44
C ARG A 25 -7.96 -24.62 -2.78
N GLN A 26 -8.13 -25.71 -3.53
CA GLN A 26 -8.65 -26.97 -3.00
C GLN A 26 -7.78 -27.56 -1.88
N ARG A 27 -6.46 -27.33 -1.91
CA ARG A 27 -5.52 -27.87 -0.91
C ARG A 27 -5.21 -26.90 0.24
N SER A 28 -5.21 -25.60 -0.04
CA SER A 28 -4.67 -24.56 0.85
C SER A 28 -5.75 -23.63 1.44
N GLY A 29 -7.00 -23.75 1.00
CA GLY A 29 -8.11 -22.90 1.43
C GLY A 29 -8.40 -21.73 0.48
N GLY A 30 -9.41 -20.93 0.82
CA GLY A 30 -9.95 -19.85 -0.03
C GLY A 30 -10.32 -18.59 0.76
N ASP A 31 -9.63 -18.33 1.86
CA ASP A 31 -9.97 -17.28 2.82
C ASP A 31 -9.34 -15.92 2.48
N VAL A 32 -8.69 -15.82 1.31
CA VAL A 32 -8.09 -14.60 0.78
C VAL A 32 -8.82 -14.16 -0.48
N LEU A 33 -9.17 -12.88 -0.52
CA LEU A 33 -9.65 -12.18 -1.71
C LEU A 33 -8.72 -11.00 -2.00
N VAL A 34 -8.25 -10.94 -3.25
CA VAL A 34 -7.43 -9.86 -3.79
C VAL A 34 -8.25 -9.08 -4.80
N MET A 35 -8.40 -7.78 -4.58
CA MET A 35 -9.02 -6.85 -5.53
C MET A 35 -7.99 -5.83 -5.98
N ALA A 36 -7.71 -5.72 -7.27
CA ALA A 36 -6.77 -4.76 -7.84
C ALA A 36 -7.49 -3.74 -8.70
N ILE A 37 -7.16 -2.46 -8.53
CA ILE A 37 -7.69 -1.36 -9.36
C ILE A 37 -6.67 -1.02 -10.44
N LYS A 38 -7.11 -1.10 -11.70
CA LYS A 38 -6.33 -0.77 -12.91
C LYS A 38 -7.02 0.35 -13.70
N ASP A 39 -7.49 1.37 -12.99
CA ASP A 39 -8.36 2.42 -13.52
C ASP A 39 -7.59 3.54 -14.25
N GLN A 40 -6.26 3.50 -14.14
CA GLN A 40 -5.37 4.42 -14.84
C GLN A 40 -5.11 4.05 -16.31
N ASN A 41 -5.62 2.89 -16.75
CA ASN A 41 -5.72 2.49 -18.15
C ASN A 41 -7.03 2.99 -18.78
N VAL A 42 -7.06 3.12 -20.10
CA VAL A 42 -8.30 3.33 -20.86
C VAL A 42 -8.56 2.09 -21.73
N PRO A 43 -9.62 1.31 -21.47
CA PRO A 43 -10.60 1.48 -20.39
C PRO A 43 -10.08 1.09 -19.01
N GLY A 44 -10.65 1.68 -17.95
CA GLY A 44 -10.37 1.33 -16.55
C GLY A 44 -10.86 -0.07 -16.21
N LYS A 45 -10.22 -0.71 -15.22
CA LYS A 45 -10.59 -2.07 -14.80
C LYS A 45 -10.57 -2.27 -13.27
N LEU A 46 -11.43 -3.16 -12.81
CA LEU A 46 -11.43 -3.74 -11.46
C LEU A 46 -11.26 -5.26 -11.56
N CYS A 47 -10.19 -5.79 -10.97
CA CYS A 47 -9.80 -7.19 -11.12
C CYS A 47 -9.89 -7.92 -9.78
N PHE A 48 -10.39 -9.16 -9.79
CA PHE A 48 -10.55 -10.01 -8.60
C PHE A 48 -9.81 -11.34 -8.76
N ALA A 49 -9.10 -11.75 -7.70
CA ALA A 49 -8.52 -13.08 -7.55
C ALA A 49 -8.84 -13.62 -6.14
N GLY A 50 -9.32 -14.86 -6.05
CA GLY A 50 -9.71 -15.48 -4.79
C GLY A 50 -10.79 -16.53 -4.96
N ALA A 51 -11.11 -17.26 -3.90
CA ALA A 51 -12.27 -18.16 -3.86
C ALA A 51 -13.58 -17.37 -3.69
N VAL A 52 -13.89 -16.52 -4.68
CA VAL A 52 -15.07 -15.67 -4.70
C VAL A 52 -16.12 -16.25 -5.64
N GLU A 53 -17.37 -16.27 -5.17
CA GLU A 53 -18.50 -16.70 -5.97
C GLU A 53 -18.77 -15.71 -7.11
N GLU A 54 -19.04 -16.24 -8.31
CA GLU A 54 -19.37 -15.41 -9.48
C GLU A 54 -20.57 -14.48 -9.21
N SER A 55 -21.56 -14.97 -8.44
CA SER A 55 -22.74 -14.21 -8.01
C SER A 55 -22.40 -12.90 -7.30
N LEU A 56 -21.40 -12.92 -6.41
CA LEU A 56 -20.94 -11.73 -5.68
C LEU A 56 -20.38 -10.69 -6.63
N VAL A 57 -19.57 -11.12 -7.60
CA VAL A 57 -18.94 -10.22 -8.58
C VAL A 57 -19.98 -9.68 -9.57
N GLN A 58 -20.95 -10.49 -9.98
CA GLN A 58 -22.07 -10.04 -10.82
C GLN A 58 -22.93 -8.99 -10.10
N GLU A 59 -23.30 -9.22 -8.83
CA GLU A 59 -24.07 -8.28 -8.02
C GLU A 59 -23.32 -6.94 -7.85
N LEU A 60 -21.99 -7.00 -7.62
CA LEU A 60 -21.17 -5.80 -7.56
C LEU A 60 -21.14 -5.05 -8.91
N ALA A 61 -21.02 -5.77 -10.02
CA ALA A 61 -21.06 -5.15 -11.36
C ALA A 61 -22.40 -4.45 -11.63
N GLU A 62 -23.53 -5.03 -11.19
CA GLU A 62 -24.85 -4.39 -11.27
C GLU A 62 -24.93 -3.11 -10.43
N LYS A 63 -24.41 -3.13 -9.20
CA LYS A 63 -24.32 -1.94 -8.34
C LYS A 63 -23.48 -0.83 -8.98
N LEU A 64 -22.37 -1.19 -9.62
CA LEU A 64 -21.54 -0.22 -10.35
C LEU A 64 -22.28 0.34 -11.57
N ARG A 65 -22.94 -0.48 -12.38
CA ARG A 65 -23.71 -0.02 -13.56
C ARG A 65 -24.83 0.95 -13.21
N ALA A 66 -25.35 0.89 -11.98
CA ALA A 66 -26.34 1.85 -11.49
C ALA A 66 -25.76 3.26 -11.27
N GLU A 67 -24.44 3.43 -11.32
CA GLU A 67 -23.79 4.75 -11.24
C GLU A 67 -23.59 5.36 -12.63
N PRO A 68 -23.85 6.68 -12.80
CA PRO A 68 -23.76 7.35 -14.11
C PRO A 68 -22.40 7.21 -14.81
N HIS A 69 -21.31 7.10 -14.05
CA HIS A 69 -19.95 6.99 -14.60
C HIS A 69 -19.53 5.56 -14.94
N ASN A 70 -20.35 4.56 -14.57
CA ASN A 70 -20.04 3.13 -14.65
C ASN A 70 -21.09 2.34 -15.45
N GLU A 71 -22.01 3.01 -16.16
CA GLU A 71 -23.09 2.37 -16.94
C GLU A 71 -22.58 1.33 -17.97
N LYS A 72 -21.34 1.49 -18.44
CA LYS A 72 -20.70 0.64 -19.46
C LYS A 72 -19.88 -0.52 -18.87
N VAL A 73 -19.93 -0.73 -17.56
CA VAL A 73 -19.17 -1.80 -16.91
C VAL A 73 -19.57 -3.16 -17.49
N GLU A 74 -18.60 -3.92 -17.99
CA GLU A 74 -18.83 -5.26 -18.53
C GLU A 74 -17.90 -6.30 -17.91
N MET A 75 -18.40 -7.52 -17.75
CA MET A 75 -17.58 -8.64 -17.29
C MET A 75 -16.85 -9.22 -18.51
N LYS A 76 -15.53 -9.07 -18.55
CA LYS A 76 -14.72 -9.53 -19.67
C LYS A 76 -13.31 -9.85 -19.20
N LEU A 77 -12.73 -10.93 -19.71
CA LEU A 77 -11.32 -11.24 -19.52
C LEU A 77 -10.57 -10.96 -20.82
N ASP A 78 -9.42 -10.32 -20.71
CA ASP A 78 -8.47 -10.20 -21.82
C ASP A 78 -7.12 -10.85 -21.48
N SER A 79 -6.23 -10.90 -22.47
CA SER A 79 -4.93 -11.55 -22.33
C SER A 79 -4.01 -10.86 -21.33
N TYR A 80 -4.24 -9.60 -20.94
CA TYR A 80 -3.40 -8.82 -20.02
C TYR A 80 -3.84 -8.94 -18.56
N ASP A 81 -4.99 -9.55 -18.30
CA ASP A 81 -5.54 -9.76 -16.97
C ASP A 81 -5.83 -11.25 -16.70
N ALA A 82 -5.25 -12.15 -17.51
CA ALA A 82 -5.52 -13.58 -17.46
C ALA A 82 -5.12 -14.26 -16.13
N MET A 83 -4.38 -13.56 -15.27
CA MET A 83 -3.95 -13.96 -13.92
C MET A 83 -4.93 -13.54 -12.82
N TYR A 84 -6.20 -13.29 -13.18
CA TYR A 84 -7.33 -12.96 -12.31
C TYR A 84 -8.54 -13.84 -12.66
N ASP A 85 -9.41 -14.09 -11.68
CA ASP A 85 -10.63 -14.88 -11.88
C ASP A 85 -11.66 -14.09 -12.67
N PHE A 86 -11.91 -12.85 -12.23
CA PHE A 86 -12.93 -11.97 -12.77
C PHE A 86 -12.38 -10.56 -13.00
N VAL A 87 -12.82 -9.93 -14.08
CA VAL A 87 -12.43 -8.55 -14.40
C VAL A 87 -13.65 -7.79 -14.91
N MET A 88 -13.88 -6.63 -14.29
CA MET A 88 -14.85 -5.63 -14.72
C MET A 88 -14.12 -4.60 -15.57
N HIS A 89 -14.47 -4.50 -16.85
CA HIS A 89 -13.95 -3.50 -17.78
C HIS A 89 -14.82 -2.25 -17.80
N ASN A 90 -14.24 -1.13 -18.25
CA ASN A 90 -14.90 0.18 -18.35
C ASN A 90 -15.34 0.73 -16.99
N THR A 91 -14.62 0.39 -15.93
CA THR A 91 -14.82 1.04 -14.63
C THR A 91 -14.31 2.48 -14.69
N SER A 92 -14.92 3.32 -13.86
CA SER A 92 -14.48 4.66 -13.50
C SER A 92 -14.51 4.74 -11.97
N LEU A 93 -13.44 4.25 -11.36
CA LEU A 93 -13.17 4.33 -9.92
C LEU A 93 -12.29 5.54 -9.57
N THR A 94 -11.72 6.18 -10.59
CA THR A 94 -10.94 7.40 -10.51
C THR A 94 -11.44 8.44 -11.52
N SER A 95 -11.04 9.70 -11.34
CA SER A 95 -11.37 10.82 -12.23
C SER A 95 -10.77 10.74 -13.65
N GLY A 96 -9.93 9.75 -13.95
CA GLY A 96 -9.35 9.50 -15.28
C GLY A 96 -8.31 10.55 -15.73
N HIS A 97 -7.71 10.34 -16.92
CA HIS A 97 -6.78 11.30 -17.55
C HIS A 97 -7.55 12.15 -18.55
N SER A 98 -7.47 13.49 -18.42
CA SER A 98 -7.91 14.39 -19.48
C SER A 98 -6.71 15.14 -20.02
N THR A 99 -6.48 15.09 -21.33
CA THR A 99 -5.37 15.79 -22.00
C THR A 99 -5.55 17.31 -22.05
N PHE A 100 -6.75 17.81 -21.72
CA PHE A 100 -7.12 19.23 -21.83
C PHE A 100 -7.92 19.79 -20.64
N SER A 101 -8.13 19.03 -19.56
CA SER A 101 -8.92 19.51 -18.42
C SER A 101 -8.08 19.67 -17.16
N LEU A 102 -8.49 20.63 -16.33
CA LEU A 102 -7.99 20.86 -14.97
C LEU A 102 -8.36 19.71 -14.00
N ALA A 103 -9.10 18.68 -14.44
CA ALA A 103 -9.36 17.48 -13.66
C ALA A 103 -8.05 16.74 -13.36
N LYS A 104 -7.83 16.49 -12.07
CA LYS A 104 -6.62 15.83 -11.58
C LYS A 104 -6.62 14.36 -12.00
N ALA A 105 -5.51 13.89 -12.54
CA ALA A 105 -5.43 12.53 -13.05
C ALA A 105 -5.57 11.52 -11.91
N TYR A 106 -6.45 10.54 -12.12
CA TYR A 106 -6.55 9.33 -11.30
C TYR A 106 -6.84 9.55 -9.80
N PHE A 107 -7.50 10.65 -9.43
CA PHE A 107 -7.98 10.87 -8.06
C PHE A 107 -9.17 9.93 -7.80
N PRO A 108 -9.22 9.20 -6.66
CA PRO A 108 -10.25 8.20 -6.42
C PRO A 108 -11.64 8.84 -6.30
N ARG A 109 -12.67 8.09 -6.69
CA ARG A 109 -14.08 8.44 -6.45
C ARG A 109 -14.52 7.87 -5.10
N GLY A 110 -14.47 8.70 -4.06
CA GLY A 110 -14.66 8.27 -2.67
C GLY A 110 -15.98 7.53 -2.42
N ARG A 111 -17.11 8.06 -2.89
CA ARG A 111 -18.43 7.43 -2.72
C ARG A 111 -18.53 6.06 -3.39
N THR A 112 -17.99 5.91 -4.60
CA THR A 112 -17.94 4.61 -5.29
C THR A 112 -17.07 3.62 -4.52
N MET A 113 -15.91 4.05 -4.01
CA MET A 113 -15.06 3.21 -3.17
C MET A 113 -15.76 2.73 -1.89
N VAL A 114 -16.46 3.62 -1.17
CA VAL A 114 -17.24 3.25 0.03
C VAL A 114 -18.30 2.21 -0.30
N LYS A 115 -19.06 2.38 -1.38
CA LYS A 115 -20.09 1.40 -1.78
C LYS A 115 -19.52 0.02 -2.07
N ILE A 116 -18.36 -0.06 -2.75
CA ILE A 116 -17.68 -1.34 -3.01
C ILE A 116 -17.27 -1.99 -1.69
N LEU A 117 -16.66 -1.22 -0.79
CA LEU A 117 -16.15 -1.72 0.49
C LEU A 117 -17.26 -2.16 1.43
N ASP A 118 -18.34 -1.36 1.54
CA ASP A 118 -19.51 -1.68 2.35
C ASP A 118 -20.17 -2.97 1.84
N PHE A 119 -20.35 -3.10 0.52
CA PHE A 119 -20.88 -4.32 -0.09
C PHE A 119 -20.04 -5.56 0.24
N LEU A 120 -18.72 -5.48 0.10
CA LEU A 120 -17.83 -6.61 0.40
C LEU A 120 -17.90 -6.98 1.89
N ALA A 121 -17.94 -6.00 2.79
CA ALA A 121 -18.09 -6.26 4.22
C ALA A 121 -19.46 -6.87 4.60
N GLU A 122 -20.56 -6.44 3.95
CA GLU A 122 -21.88 -7.07 4.10
C GLU A 122 -21.86 -8.56 3.69
N LYS A 123 -21.00 -8.92 2.73
CA LYS A 123 -20.77 -10.31 2.29
C LYS A 123 -19.70 -11.05 3.12
N GLY A 124 -19.24 -10.48 4.23
CA GLY A 124 -18.30 -11.11 5.17
C GLY A 124 -16.83 -11.04 4.76
N TRP A 125 -16.47 -10.10 3.87
CA TRP A 125 -15.07 -9.84 3.52
C TRP A 125 -14.54 -8.62 4.27
N GLY A 126 -13.62 -8.83 5.21
CA GLY A 126 -12.96 -7.75 5.95
C GLY A 126 -11.68 -7.31 5.25
N LEU A 127 -11.58 -6.02 4.93
CA LEU A 127 -10.36 -5.41 4.41
C LEU A 127 -9.27 -5.45 5.49
N ALA A 128 -8.07 -5.89 5.13
CA ALA A 128 -6.94 -6.00 6.05
C ALA A 128 -5.72 -5.16 5.65
N ALA A 129 -5.47 -5.00 4.35
CA ALA A 129 -4.36 -4.17 3.88
C ALA A 129 -4.58 -3.73 2.45
N THR A 130 -3.81 -2.71 2.05
CA THR A 130 -3.75 -2.22 0.68
C THR A 130 -2.31 -2.05 0.20
N PRO A 131 -1.57 -3.13 -0.09
CA PRO A 131 -0.27 -3.02 -0.71
C PRO A 131 -0.36 -2.33 -2.07
N ASN A 132 0.58 -1.43 -2.32
CA ASN A 132 0.67 -0.70 -3.57
C ASN A 132 1.73 -1.34 -4.47
N PHE A 133 1.33 -1.66 -5.70
CA PHE A 133 2.23 -2.12 -6.75
C PHE A 133 2.39 -1.00 -7.78
N GLY A 134 3.58 -0.74 -8.29
CA GLY A 134 3.79 0.39 -9.21
C GLY A 134 5.20 0.38 -9.77
N GLY A 135 5.44 1.17 -10.83
CA GLY A 135 6.75 1.24 -11.47
C GLY A 135 6.84 2.27 -12.61
N VAL A 136 8.04 2.37 -13.20
CA VAL A 136 8.43 3.40 -14.18
C VAL A 136 7.79 3.22 -15.56
N GLU A 137 7.32 4.34 -16.13
CA GLU A 137 7.15 4.67 -17.56
C GLU A 137 6.18 3.82 -18.41
N SER A 138 5.02 4.38 -18.69
CA SER A 138 4.54 4.46 -20.07
C SER A 138 5.35 5.54 -20.81
N ARG A 139 5.71 5.29 -22.08
CA ARG A 139 6.25 6.30 -22.98
C ARG A 139 5.32 6.45 -24.20
N ASP A 140 5.21 7.66 -24.75
CA ASP A 140 4.52 7.87 -26.02
C ASP A 140 5.32 7.25 -27.19
N ASP A 141 4.73 7.24 -28.38
CA ASP A 141 5.34 6.73 -29.61
C ASP A 141 6.66 7.46 -30.00
N LYS A 142 6.97 8.58 -29.34
CA LYS A 142 8.19 9.37 -29.51
C LYS A 142 9.23 9.10 -28.41
N GLY A 143 8.92 8.19 -27.49
CA GLY A 143 9.77 7.85 -26.37
C GLY A 143 9.73 8.86 -25.22
N ASN A 144 8.76 9.77 -25.15
CA ASN A 144 8.59 10.66 -23.99
C ASN A 144 7.87 9.92 -22.87
N VAL A 145 8.31 10.09 -21.63
CA VAL A 145 7.61 9.57 -20.44
C VAL A 145 6.20 10.15 -20.37
N THR A 146 5.18 9.30 -20.38
CA THR A 146 3.77 9.72 -20.33
C THR A 146 3.12 9.50 -18.97
N SER A 147 3.51 8.49 -18.19
CA SER A 147 3.05 8.31 -16.80
C SER A 147 3.82 7.21 -16.06
N CYS A 148 3.88 7.28 -14.74
CA CYS A 148 4.16 6.13 -13.86
C CYS A 148 2.95 5.99 -12.95
N VAL A 149 2.50 4.78 -12.67
CA VAL A 149 1.21 4.54 -12.01
C VAL A 149 1.39 3.65 -10.79
N ASP A 150 0.68 4.02 -9.73
CA ASP A 150 0.49 3.18 -8.54
C ASP A 150 -0.85 2.43 -8.65
N TRP A 151 -0.78 1.11 -8.65
CA TRP A 151 -1.89 0.17 -8.65
C TRP A 151 -2.19 -0.28 -7.21
N PRO A 152 -3.22 0.27 -6.55
CA PRO A 152 -3.61 -0.21 -5.24
C PRO A 152 -4.21 -1.61 -5.36
N VAL A 153 -3.69 -2.52 -4.55
CA VAL A 153 -4.22 -3.88 -4.36
C VAL A 153 -4.83 -3.93 -2.98
N PHE A 154 -6.08 -4.38 -2.89
CA PHE A 154 -6.84 -4.52 -1.66
C PHE A 154 -6.88 -6.00 -1.28
N VAL A 155 -6.47 -6.30 -0.06
CA VAL A 155 -6.44 -7.66 0.48
C VAL A 155 -7.53 -7.80 1.53
N PHE A 156 -8.44 -8.73 1.28
CA PHE A 156 -9.53 -9.08 2.16
C PHE A 156 -9.35 -10.50 2.70
N TYR A 157 -9.79 -10.69 3.93
CA TYR A 157 -9.94 -12.01 4.52
C TYR A 157 -11.41 -12.25 4.87
N LYS A 158 -11.81 -13.52 4.97
CA LYS A 158 -13.09 -13.85 5.60
C LYS A 158 -13.11 -13.31 7.03
N ASP A 159 -14.08 -12.45 7.30
CA ASP A 159 -14.21 -11.78 8.57
C ASP A 159 -15.46 -12.27 9.28
N THR A 160 -15.25 -13.13 10.27
CA THR A 160 -16.29 -13.59 11.19
C THR A 160 -16.27 -12.80 12.50
N SER A 161 -15.39 -11.81 12.63
CA SER A 161 -15.34 -10.96 13.82
C SER A 161 -16.56 -10.04 13.84
N GLN A 162 -17.15 -9.86 15.01
CA GLN A 162 -18.23 -8.89 15.22
C GLN A 162 -17.67 -7.52 15.67
N THR A 163 -16.36 -7.30 15.50
CA THR A 163 -15.65 -6.10 15.95
C THR A 163 -16.09 -4.85 15.20
N TYR A 164 -16.44 -4.99 13.92
CA TYR A 164 -16.74 -3.89 13.02
C TYR A 164 -18.11 -4.05 12.37
N THR A 165 -18.79 -2.93 12.14
CA THR A 165 -19.97 -2.90 11.27
C THR A 165 -19.56 -3.03 9.79
N ALA A 166 -20.52 -3.09 8.87
CA ALA A 166 -20.21 -3.08 7.44
C ALA A 166 -19.82 -1.69 6.90
N LYS A 167 -19.99 -0.61 7.67
CA LYS A 167 -19.81 0.77 7.20
C LYS A 167 -18.36 1.18 7.14
N HIS A 168 -18.00 1.85 6.05
CA HIS A 168 -16.70 2.46 5.83
C HIS A 168 -16.75 3.99 5.74
N LEU A 169 -15.62 4.58 6.11
CA LEU A 169 -15.28 5.98 5.86
C LEU A 169 -14.01 6.00 5.01
N PHE A 170 -14.04 6.75 3.92
CA PHE A 170 -12.91 6.91 3.01
C PHE A 170 -12.40 8.34 3.07
N LEU A 171 -11.16 8.53 3.48
CA LEU A 171 -10.48 9.82 3.46
C LEU A 171 -9.40 9.83 2.37
N ALA A 172 -9.44 10.80 1.47
CA ALA A 172 -8.42 11.00 0.43
C ALA A 172 -7.75 12.36 0.60
N ILE A 173 -6.42 12.36 0.59
CA ILE A 173 -5.61 13.58 0.64
C ILE A 173 -5.38 14.09 -0.80
N LYS A 174 -5.98 15.24 -1.10
CA LYS A 174 -5.88 15.93 -2.40
C LYS A 174 -4.98 17.16 -2.24
N ASP A 175 -3.68 16.92 -2.08
CA ASP A 175 -2.68 17.95 -1.72
C ASP A 175 -1.75 18.32 -2.89
N SER A 176 -2.34 18.55 -4.07
CA SER A 176 -1.58 18.92 -5.27
C SER A 176 -1.01 20.36 -5.22
N ASN A 177 -1.36 21.15 -4.21
CA ASN A 177 -0.96 22.54 -3.99
C ASN A 177 -1.08 22.86 -2.50
N ILE A 178 -0.21 23.75 -1.98
CA ILE A 178 -0.38 24.30 -0.64
C ILE A 178 -1.34 25.50 -0.71
N PRO A 179 -2.36 25.58 0.17
CA PRO A 179 -2.71 24.59 1.20
C PRO A 179 -3.68 23.52 0.66
N GLY A 180 -3.44 22.25 1.02
CA GLY A 180 -4.13 21.09 0.44
C GLY A 180 -5.60 20.89 0.83
N LYS A 181 -6.20 19.81 0.32
CA LYS A 181 -7.56 19.37 0.65
C LYS A 181 -7.57 17.97 1.29
N LEU A 182 -8.49 17.75 2.22
CA LEU A 182 -8.90 16.43 2.71
C LEU A 182 -10.34 16.16 2.25
N CYS A 183 -10.55 15.09 1.51
CA CYS A 183 -11.85 14.72 0.97
C CYS A 183 -12.37 13.49 1.72
N ALA A 184 -13.61 13.51 2.19
CA ALA A 184 -14.24 12.40 2.91
C ALA A 184 -15.49 11.89 2.18
N ALA A 185 -15.65 10.58 2.13
CA ALA A 185 -16.86 9.90 1.67
C ALA A 185 -17.29 8.85 2.70
N GLY A 186 -18.60 8.70 2.90
CA GLY A 186 -19.20 7.84 3.92
C GLY A 186 -19.99 8.63 4.97
N PRO A 187 -20.37 8.00 6.10
CA PRO A 187 -21.14 8.64 7.16
C PRO A 187 -20.32 9.67 7.95
N VAL A 188 -20.31 10.92 7.47
CA VAL A 188 -19.43 12.02 7.95
C VAL A 188 -20.10 13.04 8.87
N ASP A 189 -21.38 12.85 9.22
CA ASP A 189 -22.25 13.84 9.88
C ASP A 189 -21.59 14.63 11.02
N SER A 190 -21.24 13.97 12.13
CA SER A 190 -20.60 14.63 13.28
C SER A 190 -19.13 14.95 13.04
N LEU A 191 -18.48 14.26 12.10
CA LEU A 191 -17.05 14.37 11.84
C LEU A 191 -16.69 15.71 11.17
N GLU A 192 -17.60 16.31 10.41
CA GLU A 192 -17.35 17.56 9.68
C GLU A 192 -16.88 18.71 10.58
N GLY A 193 -17.63 18.96 11.66
CA GLY A 193 -17.30 20.01 12.63
C GLY A 193 -16.08 19.66 13.47
N GLU A 194 -16.00 18.41 13.96
CA GLU A 194 -14.91 17.93 14.80
C GLU A 194 -13.55 17.97 14.08
N MET A 195 -13.51 17.58 12.81
CA MET A 195 -12.28 17.59 12.01
C MET A 195 -11.79 19.02 11.75
N THR A 196 -12.70 19.97 11.51
CA THR A 196 -12.35 21.39 11.37
C THR A 196 -11.69 21.92 12.65
N GLN A 197 -12.24 21.56 13.81
CA GLN A 197 -11.67 21.93 15.10
C GLN A 197 -10.33 21.24 15.37
N ALA A 198 -10.19 19.96 14.99
CA ALA A 198 -8.96 19.20 15.17
C ALA A 198 -7.80 19.74 14.33
N LEU A 199 -8.08 20.26 13.13
CA LEU A 199 -7.07 20.82 12.22
C LEU A 199 -6.79 22.32 12.45
N GLY A 200 -7.74 23.06 13.03
CA GLY A 200 -7.64 24.50 13.29
C GLY A 200 -6.35 24.97 14.01
N PRO A 201 -5.81 24.24 15.00
CA PRO A 201 -4.55 24.60 15.65
C PRO A 201 -3.33 24.62 14.73
N PHE A 202 -3.37 23.88 13.61
CA PHE A 202 -2.27 23.79 12.64
C PHE A 202 -2.45 24.74 11.46
N MET A 203 -3.70 25.04 11.11
CA MET A 203 -4.08 25.89 9.98
C MET A 203 -5.36 26.66 10.34
N SER A 204 -5.22 27.97 10.58
CA SER A 204 -6.31 28.81 11.11
C SER A 204 -7.46 29.06 10.11
N ASP A 205 -7.23 28.77 8.83
CA ASP A 205 -8.17 28.98 7.73
C ASP A 205 -8.82 27.67 7.22
N VAL A 206 -8.71 26.57 7.97
CA VAL A 206 -9.40 25.31 7.65
C VAL A 206 -10.90 25.54 7.65
N LYS A 207 -11.56 25.08 6.58
CA LYS A 207 -13.01 25.16 6.41
C LYS A 207 -13.54 24.00 5.60
N SER A 208 -14.77 23.61 5.86
CA SER A 208 -15.50 22.66 5.02
C SER A 208 -16.15 23.40 3.84
N GLU A 209 -15.71 23.12 2.62
CA GLU A 209 -16.22 23.74 1.40
C GLU A 209 -15.90 22.88 0.15
N LYS A 210 -16.95 22.51 -0.60
CA LYS A 210 -16.82 21.79 -1.89
C LYS A 210 -16.73 22.76 -3.07
N ASP A 211 -16.03 22.34 -4.12
CA ASP A 211 -16.22 22.90 -5.47
C ASP A 211 -16.80 21.86 -6.45
N SER A 212 -16.93 22.26 -7.71
CA SER A 212 -17.43 21.44 -8.82
C SER A 212 -16.59 20.19 -9.11
N TYR A 213 -15.41 20.02 -8.49
CA TYR A 213 -14.54 18.84 -8.68
C TYR A 213 -14.58 17.89 -7.48
N ASP A 214 -15.53 18.08 -6.56
CA ASP A 214 -15.62 17.35 -5.30
C ASP A 214 -16.97 16.58 -5.17
N GLU A 215 -17.67 16.33 -6.28
CA GLU A 215 -18.98 15.65 -6.33
C GLU A 215 -18.95 14.19 -5.83
N ASP A 216 -17.81 13.51 -5.95
CA ASP A 216 -17.60 12.13 -5.49
C ASP A 216 -17.41 12.01 -3.97
N TYR A 217 -17.53 13.11 -3.22
CA TYR A 217 -17.24 13.18 -1.80
C TYR A 217 -18.39 13.82 -1.01
N ASP A 218 -18.55 13.41 0.24
CA ASP A 218 -19.58 13.88 1.15
C ASP A 218 -19.18 15.15 1.90
N VAL A 219 -17.90 15.28 2.26
CA VAL A 219 -17.32 16.48 2.89
C VAL A 219 -15.93 16.75 2.30
N VAL A 220 -15.55 18.02 2.19
CA VAL A 220 -14.20 18.42 1.80
C VAL A 220 -13.71 19.53 2.70
N TRP A 221 -12.66 19.27 3.46
CA TRP A 221 -11.94 20.30 4.19
C TRP A 221 -10.84 20.88 3.30
N ARG A 222 -10.82 22.20 3.20
CA ARG A 222 -9.77 22.97 2.54
C ARG A 222 -8.75 23.45 3.55
N ASN A 223 -7.57 23.77 3.05
CA ASN A 223 -6.46 24.34 3.79
C ASN A 223 -5.89 23.41 4.88
N THR A 224 -5.95 22.09 4.69
CA THR A 224 -5.60 21.11 5.75
C THR A 224 -4.09 20.92 5.94
N SER A 225 -3.29 21.20 4.91
CA SER A 225 -1.82 21.07 4.91
C SER A 225 -1.34 19.73 5.47
N LEU A 226 -1.94 18.59 5.09
CA LEU A 226 -1.51 17.27 5.60
C LEU A 226 -0.12 16.84 5.09
N THR A 227 0.41 17.52 4.08
CA THR A 227 1.79 17.36 3.60
C THR A 227 2.52 18.70 3.55
N THR A 228 3.83 18.65 3.32
CA THR A 228 4.66 19.83 3.04
C THR A 228 4.43 20.42 1.64
N GLY A 229 3.65 19.75 0.77
CA GLY A 229 3.27 20.16 -0.59
C GLY A 229 4.41 20.34 -1.60
N MET A 230 4.05 20.51 -2.88
CA MET A 230 4.98 20.91 -3.95
C MET A 230 4.97 22.44 -4.09
N GLN A 231 6.11 23.11 -3.87
CA GLN A 231 6.23 24.55 -4.10
C GLN A 231 6.67 24.79 -5.56
N ALA A 232 5.86 25.49 -6.36
CA ALA A 232 5.99 25.65 -7.82
C ALA A 232 7.32 26.25 -8.35
N LEU A 233 8.24 26.67 -7.47
CA LEU A 233 9.58 27.19 -7.83
C LEU A 233 10.69 26.65 -6.92
N SER A 234 10.36 25.72 -6.03
CA SER A 234 11.30 25.08 -5.12
C SER A 234 11.52 23.67 -5.62
N LEU A 235 12.64 23.48 -6.29
CA LEU A 235 13.25 22.17 -6.56
C LEU A 235 13.56 21.38 -5.25
N GLY A 236 13.28 21.94 -4.06
CA GLY A 236 13.80 21.49 -2.78
C GLY A 236 12.78 21.01 -1.74
N LYS A 237 11.46 21.28 -1.88
CA LYS A 237 10.48 20.76 -0.90
C LYS A 237 9.80 19.50 -1.44
N LYS A 238 10.41 18.36 -1.13
CA LYS A 238 9.86 17.03 -1.35
C LYS A 238 8.52 16.89 -0.59
N TYR A 239 7.52 16.31 -1.23
CA TYR A 239 6.17 16.02 -0.71
C TYR A 239 6.26 15.10 0.52
N PHE A 240 6.40 15.60 1.75
CA PHE A 240 6.58 14.79 2.97
C PHE A 240 5.37 14.96 3.90
N PRO A 241 4.85 13.89 4.54
CA PRO A 241 3.69 13.98 5.43
C PRO A 241 4.01 14.83 6.67
N LYS A 242 3.07 15.72 7.05
CA LYS A 242 3.12 16.42 8.34
C LYS A 242 2.53 15.54 9.43
N GLY A 243 3.38 14.95 10.26
CA GLY A 243 2.97 13.89 11.18
C GLY A 243 1.93 14.33 12.22
N LYS A 244 2.08 15.53 12.79
CA LYS A 244 1.10 16.11 13.74
C LYS A 244 -0.28 16.30 13.14
N ASN A 245 -0.37 16.83 11.92
CA ASN A 245 -1.65 17.03 11.22
C ASN A 245 -2.32 15.68 10.90
N ASN A 246 -1.53 14.69 10.46
CA ASN A 246 -2.06 13.34 10.19
C ASN A 246 -2.55 12.67 11.48
N ILE A 247 -1.83 12.82 12.61
CA ILE A 247 -2.29 12.31 13.91
C ILE A 247 -3.58 12.99 14.36
N ALA A 248 -3.70 14.31 14.22
CA ALA A 248 -4.93 15.02 14.58
C ALA A 248 -6.14 14.52 13.78
N MET A 249 -5.97 14.31 12.47
CA MET A 249 -6.99 13.72 11.60
C MET A 249 -7.38 12.31 12.05
N LEU A 250 -6.39 11.44 12.30
CA LEU A 250 -6.64 10.07 12.74
C LEU A 250 -7.34 10.03 14.11
N GLN A 251 -6.87 10.81 15.08
CA GLN A 251 -7.47 10.90 16.41
C GLN A 251 -8.92 11.40 16.35
N CYS A 252 -9.23 12.35 15.47
CA CYS A 252 -10.59 12.81 15.25
C CYS A 252 -11.50 11.66 14.78
N ALA A 253 -11.09 10.91 13.75
CA ALA A 253 -11.84 9.76 13.27
C ALA A 253 -11.99 8.68 14.36
N TYR A 254 -10.93 8.43 15.13
CA TYR A 254 -10.91 7.40 16.18
C TYR A 254 -11.84 7.70 17.34
N LYS A 255 -11.96 8.97 17.74
CA LYS A 255 -12.94 9.41 18.75
C LYS A 255 -14.38 9.20 18.29
N ALA A 256 -14.65 9.32 16.99
CA ALA A 256 -15.95 9.06 16.39
C ALA A 256 -16.23 7.56 16.10
N GLY A 257 -15.39 6.65 16.58
CA GLY A 257 -15.58 5.19 16.43
C GLY A 257 -15.11 4.61 15.10
N TRP A 258 -14.30 5.34 14.34
CA TRP A 258 -13.67 4.83 13.13
C TRP A 258 -12.29 4.25 13.45
N ARG A 259 -11.91 3.10 12.86
CA ARG A 259 -10.56 2.53 12.97
C ARG A 259 -9.95 2.36 11.59
N CYS A 260 -8.69 2.76 11.40
CA CYS A 260 -7.99 2.57 10.14
C CYS A 260 -7.83 1.06 9.92
N VAL A 261 -8.27 0.57 8.76
CA VAL A 261 -8.12 -0.83 8.37
C VAL A 261 -7.23 -1.00 7.14
N ALA A 262 -7.02 0.07 6.38
CA ALA A 262 -6.12 0.09 5.23
C ALA A 262 -5.82 1.54 4.80
N ALA A 263 -4.82 1.71 3.95
CA ALA A 263 -4.42 3.02 3.46
C ALA A 263 -3.86 2.92 2.03
N PRO A 264 -4.72 2.86 1.01
CA PRO A 264 -4.26 2.73 -0.37
C PRO A 264 -3.68 4.06 -0.83
N ASN A 265 -2.82 4.01 -1.84
CA ASN A 265 -2.43 5.19 -2.58
C ASN A 265 -2.91 5.09 -4.03
N PHE A 266 -3.47 6.19 -4.53
CA PHE A 266 -3.86 6.34 -5.93
C PHE A 266 -2.93 7.37 -6.59
N GLY A 267 -2.88 7.36 -7.93
CA GLY A 267 -2.09 8.32 -8.69
C GLY A 267 -0.81 7.74 -9.27
N GLY A 268 0.23 8.58 -9.38
CA GLY A 268 1.43 8.30 -10.17
C GLY A 268 2.63 9.23 -9.89
N LYS A 269 3.73 9.08 -10.65
CA LYS A 269 4.92 9.97 -10.49
C LYS A 269 4.57 11.41 -10.89
N GLY A 270 4.40 12.26 -9.89
CA GLY A 270 4.08 13.69 -10.03
C GLY A 270 2.98 14.09 -9.06
N ASP A 271 1.96 13.25 -8.94
CA ASP A 271 0.81 13.43 -8.06
C ASP A 271 0.45 12.08 -7.39
N SER A 272 0.65 12.00 -6.08
CA SER A 272 0.22 10.87 -5.23
C SER A 272 -0.98 11.32 -4.41
N TRP A 273 -1.95 10.42 -4.27
CA TRP A 273 -3.19 10.64 -3.50
C TRP A 273 -3.24 9.61 -2.36
N PRO A 274 -2.57 9.89 -1.22
CA PRO A 274 -2.65 9.05 -0.04
C PRO A 274 -4.09 9.00 0.46
N CYS A 275 -4.57 7.80 0.77
CA CYS A 275 -5.91 7.60 1.28
C CYS A 275 -5.87 6.78 2.58
N TYR A 276 -6.92 6.91 3.38
CA TYR A 276 -7.18 6.16 4.58
C TYR A 276 -8.58 5.55 4.50
N ILE A 277 -8.67 4.26 4.76
CA ILE A 277 -9.94 3.54 4.83
C ILE A 277 -10.16 3.18 6.28
N PHE A 278 -11.29 3.63 6.80
CA PHE A 278 -11.73 3.28 8.13
C PHE A 278 -12.95 2.37 8.06
N ARG A 279 -13.10 1.57 9.09
CA ARG A 279 -14.32 0.79 9.35
C ARG A 279 -14.87 1.17 10.71
N GLN A 280 -16.19 1.28 10.81
CA GLN A 280 -16.84 1.68 12.06
C GLN A 280 -16.84 0.51 13.05
N VAL A 281 -16.40 0.73 14.28
CA VAL A 281 -16.48 -0.28 15.35
C VAL A 281 -17.94 -0.56 15.70
N ALA A 282 -18.26 -1.81 16.03
CA ALA A 282 -19.60 -2.18 16.47
C ALA A 282 -19.93 -1.60 17.86
N GLU A 283 -18.92 -1.55 18.74
CA GLU A 283 -19.03 -0.98 20.08
C GLU A 283 -17.98 0.11 20.28
N LEU A 284 -18.43 1.31 20.66
CA LEU A 284 -17.54 2.44 20.87
C LEU A 284 -16.74 2.25 22.18
N SER A 285 -15.43 2.22 22.06
CA SER A 285 -14.48 2.20 23.18
C SER A 285 -13.58 3.43 23.16
N GLU A 286 -12.86 3.66 24.26
CA GLU A 286 -11.81 4.68 24.27
C GLU A 286 -10.83 4.46 23.11
N PRO A 287 -10.49 5.50 22.34
CA PRO A 287 -9.58 5.35 21.22
C PRO A 287 -8.19 4.96 21.71
N PRO A 288 -7.53 3.97 21.09
CA PRO A 288 -6.15 3.63 21.43
C PRO A 288 -5.24 4.82 21.16
N GLU A 289 -4.10 4.84 21.87
CA GLU A 289 -3.04 5.79 21.56
C GLU A 289 -2.49 5.51 20.16
N LEU A 290 -2.32 6.57 19.38
CA LEU A 290 -1.85 6.50 18.00
C LEU A 290 -0.43 7.02 17.86
N LEU A 291 0.33 6.38 16.99
CA LEU A 291 1.65 6.83 16.56
C LEU A 291 1.70 6.81 15.02
N PHE A 292 2.18 7.91 14.45
CA PHE A 292 2.42 8.04 13.02
C PHE A 292 3.92 8.10 12.80
N ALA A 293 4.41 7.28 11.89
CA ALA A 293 5.81 7.24 11.55
C ALA A 293 6.01 7.41 10.04
N SER A 294 7.03 8.17 9.65
CA SER A 294 7.39 8.37 8.24
C SER A 294 8.89 8.21 8.02
N ILE A 295 9.24 7.41 7.02
CA ILE A 295 10.63 7.13 6.63
C ILE A 295 11.02 8.03 5.46
N LYS A 296 12.15 8.70 5.59
CA LYS A 296 12.81 9.47 4.53
C LYS A 296 14.26 9.00 4.39
N ASP A 297 14.40 7.79 3.87
CA ASP A 297 15.68 7.08 3.77
C ASP A 297 16.42 7.33 2.44
N SER A 298 15.77 7.92 1.43
CA SER A 298 16.42 8.31 0.15
C SER A 298 17.29 9.57 0.27
N ASN A 299 17.25 10.26 1.41
CA ASN A 299 18.14 11.40 1.69
C ASN A 299 19.40 10.91 2.41
N ILE A 300 20.57 11.52 2.12
CA ILE A 300 21.77 11.37 2.93
C ILE A 300 21.91 12.63 3.80
N PRO A 301 21.86 12.54 5.15
CA PRO A 301 21.57 11.35 5.95
C PRO A 301 20.07 10.98 6.00
N GLY A 302 19.77 9.69 6.16
CA GLY A 302 18.40 9.18 6.26
C GLY A 302 17.74 9.61 7.56
N LYS A 303 16.40 9.70 7.56
CA LYS A 303 15.62 10.03 8.76
C LYS A 303 14.34 9.20 8.90
N LEU A 304 13.96 8.92 10.15
CA LEU A 304 12.67 8.34 10.53
C LEU A 304 12.00 9.27 11.55
N CYS A 305 10.82 9.76 11.22
CA CYS A 305 10.11 10.77 12.00
C CYS A 305 8.90 10.14 12.71
N PHE A 306 8.68 10.49 13.96
CA PHE A 306 7.56 10.00 14.77
C PHE A 306 6.66 11.17 15.21
N SER A 307 5.36 10.91 15.32
CA SER A 307 4.36 11.87 15.78
C SER A 307 3.26 11.17 16.56
N GLY A 308 2.89 11.71 17.71
CA GLY A 308 1.97 11.10 18.66
C GLY A 308 2.45 11.24 20.11
N PRO A 309 1.60 10.93 21.10
CA PRO A 309 1.88 11.23 22.51
C PRO A 309 3.16 10.58 23.05
N SER A 310 3.48 9.34 22.64
CA SER A 310 4.70 8.62 23.04
C SER A 310 5.81 8.60 21.97
N ALA A 311 5.87 9.60 21.08
CA ALA A 311 6.85 9.61 19.99
C ALA A 311 8.32 9.49 20.46
N GLN A 312 8.67 10.13 21.58
CA GLN A 312 10.04 10.04 22.13
C GLN A 312 10.37 8.62 22.61
N ILE A 313 9.43 7.94 23.28
CA ILE A 313 9.62 6.54 23.72
C ILE A 313 9.88 5.64 22.51
N ALA A 314 9.07 5.79 21.44
CA ALA A 314 9.27 5.06 20.20
C ALA A 314 10.62 5.38 19.55
N THR A 315 11.05 6.65 19.59
CA THR A 315 12.35 7.09 19.06
C THR A 315 13.50 6.46 19.80
N ASP A 316 13.48 6.49 21.14
CA ASP A 316 14.54 5.92 21.98
C ASP A 316 14.66 4.40 21.78
N ALA A 317 13.53 3.69 21.75
CA ALA A 317 13.49 2.26 21.48
C ALA A 317 14.02 1.92 20.08
N THR A 318 13.66 2.73 19.08
CA THR A 318 14.12 2.54 17.69
C THR A 318 15.61 2.80 17.56
N VAL A 319 16.14 3.85 18.21
CA VAL A 319 17.59 4.13 18.25
C VAL A 319 18.33 2.97 18.90
N ALA A 320 17.83 2.46 20.03
CA ALA A 320 18.44 1.34 20.72
C ALA A 320 18.49 0.09 19.82
N ALA A 321 17.36 -0.27 19.19
CA ALA A 321 17.28 -1.44 18.33
C ALA A 321 18.13 -1.32 17.04
N LEU A 322 18.19 -0.14 16.43
CA LEU A 322 18.92 0.06 15.18
C LEU A 322 20.44 0.16 15.38
N LYS A 323 20.94 0.59 16.54
CA LYS A 323 22.39 0.64 16.81
C LYS A 323 23.08 -0.70 16.65
N ASP A 324 22.37 -1.78 16.95
CA ASP A 324 22.86 -3.15 16.85
C ASP A 324 22.79 -3.71 15.41
N VAL A 325 22.14 -2.99 14.50
CA VAL A 325 22.05 -3.37 13.08
C VAL A 325 23.32 -2.92 12.34
N PRO A 326 23.92 -3.78 11.49
CA PRO A 326 25.08 -3.40 10.68
C PRO A 326 24.85 -2.09 9.91
N ASP A 327 25.86 -1.24 9.87
CA ASP A 327 25.87 0.08 9.22
C ASP A 327 24.98 1.17 9.85
N ASN A 328 24.33 0.89 10.99
CA ASN A 328 23.50 1.84 11.75
C ASN A 328 24.10 2.26 13.11
N ALA A 329 25.39 2.02 13.37
CA ALA A 329 26.03 2.38 14.65
C ALA A 329 25.94 3.90 14.99
N GLY A 330 25.78 4.75 13.97
CA GLY A 330 25.66 6.21 14.12
C GLY A 330 24.26 6.74 14.41
N VAL A 331 23.22 5.88 14.44
CA VAL A 331 21.84 6.35 14.63
C VAL A 331 21.66 7.05 15.97
N LYS A 332 20.90 8.15 15.96
CA LYS A 332 20.69 9.03 17.11
C LYS A 332 19.33 9.70 17.09
N SER A 333 18.86 10.09 18.27
CA SER A 333 17.68 10.96 18.43
C SER A 333 18.11 12.40 18.27
N GLU A 334 17.75 13.03 17.16
CA GLU A 334 18.08 14.44 16.89
C GLU A 334 17.02 15.07 16.00
N LYS A 335 16.50 16.22 16.45
CA LYS A 335 15.46 16.99 15.77
C LYS A 335 15.97 18.40 15.48
N ASP A 336 15.73 18.89 14.27
CA ASP A 336 16.06 20.25 13.86
C ASP A 336 14.79 21.06 13.50
N SER A 337 14.99 22.31 13.07
CA SER A 337 13.89 23.22 12.69
C SER A 337 13.13 22.80 11.44
N TYR A 338 13.63 21.85 10.64
CA TYR A 338 12.93 21.31 9.47
C TYR A 338 12.01 20.13 9.82
N ASP A 339 11.96 19.71 11.09
CA ASP A 339 11.14 18.61 11.60
C ASP A 339 10.04 19.08 12.57
N GLU A 340 9.68 20.37 12.58
CA GLU A 340 8.68 20.93 13.50
C GLU A 340 7.30 20.24 13.42
N ASP A 341 6.98 19.70 12.24
CA ASP A 341 5.76 18.95 11.94
C ASP A 341 5.73 17.53 12.56
N HIS A 342 6.83 17.13 13.21
CA HIS A 342 6.98 15.86 13.93
C HIS A 342 7.31 16.10 15.40
N ASP A 343 7.12 15.10 16.25
CA ASP A 343 7.39 15.22 17.68
C ASP A 343 8.85 14.85 17.99
N SER A 344 9.34 13.77 17.40
CA SER A 344 10.72 13.29 17.56
C SER A 344 11.25 12.63 16.28
N VAL A 345 12.58 12.53 16.14
CA VAL A 345 13.24 12.09 14.91
C VAL A 345 14.48 11.25 15.21
N VAL A 346 14.61 10.13 14.49
CA VAL A 346 15.82 9.32 14.38
C VAL A 346 16.60 9.76 13.15
N ARG A 347 17.88 10.08 13.32
CA ARG A 347 18.81 10.47 12.26
C ARG A 347 19.81 9.38 11.94
N ASP A 348 20.43 9.51 10.77
CA ASP A 348 21.49 8.64 10.25
C ASP A 348 21.04 7.18 10.11
N VAL A 349 19.73 6.98 9.92
CA VAL A 349 19.15 5.65 9.72
C VAL A 349 19.39 5.16 8.30
N LYS A 350 19.59 3.84 8.17
CA LYS A 350 19.60 3.09 6.92
C LYS A 350 18.56 1.97 6.98
N ILE A 351 17.37 2.27 6.49
CA ILE A 351 16.29 1.27 6.33
C ILE A 351 16.41 0.52 5.00
N THR A 352 17.03 1.14 3.99
CA THR A 352 17.27 0.55 2.68
C THR A 352 18.76 0.31 2.45
N THR A 353 19.08 -0.41 1.36
CA THR A 353 20.46 -0.60 0.89
C THR A 353 21.12 0.70 0.40
N GLY A 354 20.38 1.81 0.37
CA GLY A 354 20.83 3.12 -0.07
C GLY A 354 21.03 3.25 -1.58
N MET A 355 21.14 4.49 -2.05
CA MET A 355 21.60 4.81 -3.40
C MET A 355 23.05 5.31 -3.31
N ALA A 356 23.95 4.70 -4.08
CA ALA A 356 25.22 5.35 -4.37
C ALA A 356 24.99 6.29 -5.56
N ALA A 357 25.01 7.61 -5.32
CA ALA A 357 24.74 8.66 -6.32
C ALA A 357 25.59 8.57 -7.62
N PHE A 358 26.64 7.75 -7.62
CA PHE A 358 27.53 7.51 -8.76
C PHE A 358 27.61 6.03 -9.19
N SER A 359 26.71 5.18 -8.70
CA SER A 359 26.71 3.74 -8.99
C SER A 359 25.35 3.29 -9.48
N LEU A 360 25.29 2.91 -10.75
CA LEU A 360 24.18 2.15 -11.34
C LEU A 360 23.95 0.77 -10.67
N LYS A 361 24.74 0.40 -9.64
CA LYS A 361 24.77 -0.96 -9.06
C LYS A 361 24.03 -1.11 -7.73
N LEU A 362 23.61 -0.04 -7.05
CA LEU A 362 22.87 -0.14 -5.79
C LEU A 362 21.46 0.40 -5.96
N ALA A 363 20.53 -0.49 -6.34
CA ALA A 363 19.11 -0.18 -6.31
C ALA A 363 18.67 -0.02 -4.84
N TYR A 364 18.00 1.09 -4.53
CA TYR A 364 17.30 1.35 -3.27
C TYR A 364 16.37 0.17 -2.96
N PHE A 365 16.67 -0.71 -1.99
CA PHE A 365 15.82 -1.86 -1.64
C PHE A 365 15.71 -1.97 -0.11
N PRO A 366 14.52 -2.25 0.48
CA PRO A 366 14.37 -2.35 1.92
C PRO A 366 15.25 -3.46 2.51
N ARG A 367 15.93 -3.15 3.62
CA ARG A 367 16.70 -4.12 4.39
C ARG A 367 15.80 -4.76 5.44
N CYS A 368 15.78 -6.10 5.48
CA CYS A 368 14.93 -6.83 6.41
C CYS A 368 15.39 -6.64 7.86
N ASP A 369 16.70 -6.65 8.12
CA ASP A 369 17.26 -6.47 9.46
C ASP A 369 16.87 -5.13 10.11
N SER A 370 17.03 -4.02 9.38
CA SER A 370 16.61 -2.69 9.83
C SER A 370 15.10 -2.59 10.02
N MET A 371 14.31 -3.11 9.06
CA MET A 371 12.84 -3.09 9.16
C MET A 371 12.33 -3.90 10.34
N LEU A 372 12.88 -5.10 10.58
CA LEU A 372 12.50 -5.94 11.71
C LEU A 372 12.96 -5.34 13.04
N ALA A 373 14.16 -4.75 13.11
CA ALA A 373 14.60 -4.04 14.32
C ALA A 373 13.66 -2.89 14.68
N TYR A 374 13.27 -2.08 13.69
CA TYR A 374 12.28 -1.02 13.85
C TYR A 374 10.91 -1.56 14.30
N LEU A 375 10.36 -2.56 13.61
CA LEU A 375 9.04 -3.12 13.93
C LEU A 375 9.02 -3.81 15.30
N ARG A 376 10.11 -4.48 15.69
CA ARG A 376 10.28 -5.07 17.03
C ARG A 376 10.33 -3.99 18.12
N ALA A 377 11.05 -2.89 17.87
CA ALA A 377 11.07 -1.77 18.81
C ALA A 377 9.66 -1.20 19.03
N MET A 378 8.86 -1.07 17.96
CA MET A 378 7.47 -0.62 18.07
C MET A 378 6.61 -1.62 18.85
N ALA A 379 6.71 -2.92 18.54
CA ALA A 379 6.00 -3.95 19.27
C ALA A 379 6.38 -3.97 20.77
N GLY A 380 7.66 -3.79 21.10
CA GLY A 380 8.17 -3.67 22.47
C GLY A 380 7.65 -2.42 23.21
N CYS A 381 7.26 -1.38 22.48
CA CYS A 381 6.54 -0.21 23.01
C CYS A 381 5.01 -0.41 23.08
N GLY A 382 4.50 -1.58 22.71
CA GLY A 382 3.07 -1.89 22.69
C GLY A 382 2.34 -1.40 21.43
N TYR A 383 3.06 -1.04 20.36
CA TYR A 383 2.48 -0.54 19.11
C TYR A 383 2.40 -1.61 18.02
N GLN A 384 1.22 -1.73 17.40
CA GLN A 384 0.95 -2.61 16.25
C GLN A 384 0.63 -1.79 15.02
N VAL A 385 1.20 -2.16 13.86
CA VAL A 385 0.88 -1.53 12.57
C VAL A 385 -0.57 -1.85 12.20
N VAL A 386 -1.36 -0.84 11.81
CA VAL A 386 -2.74 -1.04 11.35
C VAL A 386 -2.98 -0.61 9.91
N CYS A 387 -2.18 0.32 9.39
CA CYS A 387 -2.21 0.70 7.99
C CYS A 387 -0.90 1.42 7.60
N CYS A 388 -0.56 1.38 6.31
CA CYS A 388 0.65 2.02 5.78
C CYS A 388 0.27 2.97 4.64
N PRO A 389 -0.10 4.24 4.94
CA PRO A 389 -0.36 5.20 3.89
C PRO A 389 0.91 5.42 3.09
N ASN A 390 0.80 5.46 1.77
CA ASN A 390 1.95 5.73 0.92
C ASN A 390 1.89 7.18 0.45
N PHE A 391 2.86 7.98 0.88
CA PHE A 391 3.04 9.35 0.41
C PHE A 391 4.16 9.36 -0.63
N GLY A 392 3.92 9.92 -1.82
CA GLY A 392 4.94 10.01 -2.88
C GLY A 392 5.00 11.38 -3.54
N GLY A 393 6.15 11.72 -4.12
CA GLY A 393 6.28 12.95 -4.91
C GLY A 393 7.59 13.01 -5.69
N MET A 394 7.57 13.62 -6.87
CA MET A 394 8.74 13.83 -7.75
C MET A 394 9.73 12.65 -7.76
N LEU A 395 9.21 11.46 -8.06
CA LEU A 395 9.96 10.19 -8.19
C LEU A 395 10.36 9.49 -6.88
N ASP A 396 10.20 10.12 -5.72
CA ASP A 396 10.40 9.53 -4.40
C ASP A 396 9.09 8.99 -3.80
N SER A 397 9.20 7.99 -2.93
CA SER A 397 8.12 7.56 -2.03
C SER A 397 8.61 7.50 -0.58
N TRP A 398 7.73 7.84 0.33
CA TRP A 398 7.98 7.91 1.77
C TRP A 398 7.14 6.84 2.44
N PRO A 399 7.73 5.69 2.83
CA PRO A 399 7.01 4.69 3.59
C PRO A 399 6.49 5.32 4.89
N THR A 400 5.19 5.21 5.13
CA THR A 400 4.59 5.65 6.40
C THR A 400 3.79 4.55 7.06
N PHE A 401 3.62 4.69 8.38
CA PHE A 401 3.02 3.69 9.23
C PHE A 401 2.09 4.39 10.22
N VAL A 402 0.90 3.86 10.36
CA VAL A 402 0.01 4.16 11.49
C VAL A 402 0.07 2.99 12.43
N PHE A 403 0.36 3.27 13.71
CA PHE A 403 0.33 2.29 14.77
C PHE A 403 -0.78 2.59 15.77
N GLU A 404 -1.38 1.52 16.27
CA GLU A 404 -2.26 1.52 17.43
C GLU A 404 -1.54 0.91 18.62
N LYS A 405 -1.67 1.54 19.79
CA LYS A 405 -1.25 0.93 21.05
C LYS A 405 -2.23 -0.16 21.44
N ARG A 406 -1.71 -1.36 21.72
CA ARG A 406 -2.47 -2.54 22.12
C ARG A 406 -2.14 -2.92 23.56
N ALA A 407 -3.10 -3.56 24.22
CA ALA A 407 -2.85 -4.21 25.50
C ALA A 407 -2.18 -5.58 25.25
N GLY A 408 -1.33 -6.00 26.19
CA GLY A 408 -0.66 -7.30 26.13
C GLY A 408 0.68 -7.31 25.41
N GLU A 409 1.32 -8.47 25.41
CA GLU A 409 2.58 -8.69 24.73
C GLU A 409 2.34 -8.85 23.22
N LEU A 410 2.81 -7.87 22.45
CA LEU A 410 2.73 -7.93 21.00
C LEU A 410 3.83 -8.83 20.44
N LYS A 411 3.41 -9.76 19.58
CA LYS A 411 4.36 -10.61 18.87
C LYS A 411 5.02 -9.83 17.73
N PRO A 412 6.29 -10.15 17.41
CA PRO A 412 6.99 -9.50 16.31
C PRO A 412 6.33 -9.76 14.94
N ASN A 413 6.47 -8.78 14.06
CA ASN A 413 5.96 -8.85 12.69
C ASN A 413 6.91 -9.61 11.76
N ALA A 414 6.37 -10.12 10.65
CA ALA A 414 7.15 -10.52 9.48
C ALA A 414 7.06 -9.45 8.38
N PHE A 415 8.08 -9.38 7.54
CA PHE A 415 8.20 -8.42 6.45
C PHE A 415 8.54 -9.14 5.15
N LEU A 416 7.74 -8.86 4.12
CA LEU A 416 7.93 -9.34 2.77
C LEU A 416 8.23 -8.14 1.86
N ALA A 417 9.22 -8.29 1.00
CA ALA A 417 9.56 -7.31 -0.02
C ALA A 417 9.55 -7.96 -1.40
N VAL A 418 8.93 -7.28 -2.36
CA VAL A 418 8.88 -7.70 -3.77
C VAL A 418 9.89 -6.89 -4.56
N LYS A 419 10.75 -7.58 -5.31
CA LYS A 419 11.78 -7.01 -6.17
C LYS A 419 11.66 -7.52 -7.60
N ASP A 420 10.60 -7.09 -8.29
CA ASP A 420 10.31 -7.59 -9.64
C ASP A 420 11.11 -6.90 -10.76
N ASP A 421 11.74 -5.73 -10.51
CA ASP A 421 12.63 -5.06 -11.47
C ASP A 421 13.98 -5.79 -11.67
N ASN A 422 14.36 -6.73 -10.79
CA ASN A 422 15.60 -7.47 -10.91
C ASN A 422 15.45 -8.63 -11.93
N ILE A 423 16.48 -8.87 -12.74
CA ILE A 423 16.62 -10.15 -13.45
C ILE A 423 17.37 -11.09 -12.51
N PRO A 424 16.77 -12.20 -12.07
CA PRO A 424 15.37 -12.59 -12.21
C PRO A 424 14.50 -12.06 -11.04
N GLY A 425 13.21 -11.82 -11.26
CA GLY A 425 12.32 -11.21 -10.25
C GLY A 425 12.40 -11.93 -8.91
N LYS A 426 12.18 -11.20 -7.80
CA LYS A 426 12.35 -11.76 -6.46
C LYS A 426 11.23 -11.46 -5.49
N LEU A 427 11.02 -12.40 -4.58
CA LEU A 427 10.25 -12.24 -3.36
C LEU A 427 11.13 -12.61 -2.18
N CYS A 428 11.24 -11.71 -1.21
CA CYS A 428 12.07 -11.89 -0.03
C CYS A 428 11.21 -11.78 1.22
N LEU A 429 11.29 -12.76 2.12
CA LEU A 429 10.52 -12.84 3.35
C LEU A 429 11.46 -13.01 4.55
N GLY A 430 11.25 -12.22 5.59
CA GLY A 430 11.93 -12.38 6.88
C GLY A 430 11.02 -11.98 8.03
N GLY A 431 11.41 -12.36 9.24
CA GLY A 431 10.61 -12.15 10.44
C GLY A 431 11.00 -13.12 11.54
N ASP A 432 10.54 -12.87 12.76
CA ASP A 432 10.72 -13.83 13.84
C ASP A 432 9.92 -15.10 13.58
N GLY A 433 10.52 -16.25 13.86
CA GLY A 433 9.92 -17.56 13.57
C GLY A 433 9.96 -17.98 12.10
N ILE A 434 10.08 -17.05 11.15
CA ILE A 434 10.10 -17.35 9.70
C ILE A 434 11.25 -18.29 9.33
N ALA A 435 12.48 -17.98 9.75
CA ALA A 435 13.65 -18.80 9.41
C ALA A 435 13.57 -20.24 9.97
N GLY A 436 12.84 -20.42 11.08
CA GLY A 436 12.64 -21.72 11.72
C GLY A 436 11.48 -22.53 11.13
N ASP A 437 10.58 -21.89 10.38
CA ASP A 437 9.46 -22.56 9.72
C ASP A 437 9.86 -23.02 8.30
N SER A 438 10.58 -24.14 8.24
CA SER A 438 10.96 -24.74 6.96
C SER A 438 9.76 -25.19 6.12
N ALA A 439 8.62 -25.47 6.74
CA ALA A 439 7.40 -25.85 6.04
C ALA A 439 6.81 -24.65 5.28
N LEU A 440 6.77 -23.48 5.91
CA LEU A 440 6.41 -22.22 5.25
C LEU A 440 7.30 -21.95 4.04
N GLY A 441 8.62 -22.07 4.23
CA GLY A 441 9.59 -21.87 3.15
C GLY A 441 9.36 -22.82 1.96
N GLY A 442 9.15 -24.11 2.25
CA GLY A 442 8.88 -25.14 1.23
C GLY A 442 7.55 -24.95 0.51
N GLU A 443 6.46 -24.63 1.23
CA GLU A 443 5.14 -24.44 0.64
C GLU A 443 5.07 -23.17 -0.22
N LEU A 444 5.73 -22.08 0.20
CA LEU A 444 5.89 -20.89 -0.63
C LEU A 444 6.67 -21.18 -1.91
N LEU A 445 7.80 -21.90 -1.81
CA LEU A 445 8.58 -22.31 -2.98
C LEU A 445 7.72 -23.12 -3.96
N GLN A 446 6.97 -24.10 -3.45
CA GLN A 446 6.09 -24.93 -4.26
C GLN A 446 5.01 -24.09 -4.97
N ALA A 447 4.30 -23.24 -4.23
CA ALA A 447 3.26 -22.37 -4.80
C ALA A 447 3.83 -21.45 -5.89
N LEU A 448 5.00 -20.85 -5.66
CA LEU A 448 5.67 -20.01 -6.64
C LEU A 448 6.16 -20.82 -7.85
N GLN A 449 6.67 -22.04 -7.68
CA GLN A 449 7.07 -22.90 -8.80
C GLN A 449 5.87 -23.31 -9.66
N GLU A 450 4.74 -23.61 -9.02
CA GLU A 450 3.50 -23.96 -9.72
C GLU A 450 3.01 -22.78 -10.57
N LEU A 451 2.97 -21.57 -10.01
CA LEU A 451 2.35 -20.39 -10.63
C LEU A 451 3.30 -19.50 -11.45
N CYS A 452 4.60 -19.48 -11.14
CA CYS A 452 5.62 -18.68 -11.85
C CYS A 452 6.57 -19.54 -12.71
N GLY A 453 6.61 -20.86 -12.47
CA GLY A 453 7.26 -21.87 -13.30
C GLY A 453 8.43 -22.57 -12.60
N PRO A 454 8.94 -23.68 -13.16
CA PRO A 454 9.91 -24.56 -12.50
C PRO A 454 11.29 -23.94 -12.28
N LYS A 455 11.55 -22.75 -12.85
CA LYS A 455 12.80 -22.00 -12.65
C LYS A 455 12.85 -21.26 -11.31
N VAL A 456 11.72 -21.14 -10.61
CA VAL A 456 11.73 -20.54 -9.28
C VAL A 456 12.57 -21.41 -8.36
N GLN A 457 13.49 -20.76 -7.67
CA GLN A 457 14.37 -21.40 -6.70
C GLN A 457 14.54 -20.50 -5.49
N GLN A 458 14.74 -21.14 -4.33
CA GLN A 458 15.12 -20.45 -3.12
C GLN A 458 16.64 -20.27 -3.09
N GLY A 459 17.09 -19.04 -2.81
CA GLY A 459 18.50 -18.72 -2.64
C GLY A 459 18.69 -17.22 -2.48
N SER A 460 19.65 -16.82 -1.65
CA SER A 460 19.98 -15.41 -1.40
C SER A 460 21.13 -14.92 -2.29
N ASP A 461 21.33 -13.61 -2.32
CA ASP A 461 22.57 -12.94 -2.72
C ASP A 461 22.83 -11.73 -1.82
N SER A 462 23.82 -10.91 -2.17
CA SER A 462 24.23 -9.77 -1.36
C SER A 462 23.14 -8.73 -1.12
N TYR A 463 22.06 -8.71 -1.92
CA TYR A 463 20.99 -7.72 -1.79
C TYR A 463 19.88 -8.13 -0.83
N ASP A 464 19.68 -9.43 -0.64
CA ASP A 464 18.61 -10.00 0.19
C ASP A 464 19.15 -10.88 1.32
N SER A 465 20.45 -10.74 1.64
CA SER A 465 21.13 -11.47 2.70
C SER A 465 20.57 -11.25 4.10
N SER A 466 19.82 -10.17 4.31
CA SER A 466 19.12 -9.90 5.59
C SER A 466 17.78 -10.64 5.71
N PHE A 467 17.26 -11.24 4.64
CA PHE A 467 16.00 -11.99 4.65
C PHE A 467 16.22 -13.47 4.97
N ALA A 468 15.23 -14.11 5.59
CA ALA A 468 15.28 -15.52 5.91
C ALA A 468 15.10 -16.39 4.67
N PHE A 469 14.12 -16.05 3.84
CA PHE A 469 13.83 -16.72 2.57
C PHE A 469 13.87 -15.71 1.43
N ALA A 470 14.57 -16.06 0.36
CA ALA A 470 14.60 -15.30 -0.87
C ALA A 470 14.32 -16.25 -2.04
N TYR A 471 13.29 -15.94 -2.83
CA TYR A 471 12.90 -16.69 -4.02
C TYR A 471 13.27 -15.88 -5.25
N LYS A 472 13.97 -16.52 -6.19
CA LYS A 472 14.43 -15.92 -7.45
C LYS A 472 13.60 -16.47 -8.61
N HIS A 473 13.52 -15.71 -9.69
CA HIS A 473 12.69 -16.05 -10.88
C HIS A 473 11.19 -16.04 -10.63
N THR A 474 10.74 -15.29 -9.63
CA THR A 474 9.32 -15.06 -9.39
C THR A 474 8.73 -14.15 -10.46
N LYS A 475 7.41 -14.23 -10.65
CA LYS A 475 6.63 -13.39 -11.56
C LYS A 475 5.41 -12.87 -10.84
N ILE A 476 5.61 -11.94 -9.90
CA ILE A 476 4.52 -11.39 -9.08
C ILE A 476 3.78 -10.28 -9.83
N THR A 477 4.40 -9.70 -10.85
CA THR A 477 3.84 -8.66 -11.71
C THR A 477 4.01 -9.00 -13.20
N SER A 478 3.26 -8.30 -14.05
CA SER A 478 3.23 -8.45 -15.51
C SER A 478 4.43 -7.85 -16.25
N GLY A 479 5.43 -7.33 -15.53
CA GLY A 479 6.57 -6.68 -16.14
C GLY A 479 7.50 -7.65 -16.86
N HIS A 480 7.91 -7.27 -18.07
CA HIS A 480 8.92 -8.00 -18.82
C HIS A 480 10.32 -7.47 -18.51
N ALA A 481 11.28 -8.39 -18.37
CA ALA A 481 12.60 -8.10 -17.83
C ALA A 481 13.66 -7.64 -18.86
N THR A 482 13.27 -7.11 -20.02
CA THR A 482 14.25 -6.72 -21.07
C THR A 482 13.79 -5.50 -21.85
N PHE A 483 14.61 -4.44 -21.91
CA PHE A 483 14.69 -3.38 -22.95
C PHE A 483 13.39 -2.95 -23.68
N THR A 484 12.21 -3.12 -23.08
CA THR A 484 10.94 -2.70 -23.63
C THR A 484 10.58 -1.38 -22.99
N PHE A 485 10.42 -0.37 -23.83
CA PHE A 485 10.19 1.04 -23.50
C PHE A 485 8.82 1.34 -22.86
N ALA A 486 8.12 0.31 -22.38
CA ALA A 486 6.85 0.38 -21.65
C ALA A 486 6.86 -0.66 -20.51
N LYS A 487 6.98 -0.22 -19.26
CA LYS A 487 7.07 -1.09 -18.07
C LYS A 487 5.90 -0.84 -17.12
N CYS A 488 4.69 -1.23 -17.51
CA CYS A 488 3.56 -1.26 -16.57
C CYS A 488 3.58 -2.58 -15.78
N TYR A 489 4.09 -2.55 -14.55
CA TYR A 489 4.06 -3.68 -13.60
C TYR A 489 2.68 -3.76 -12.93
N PHE A 490 1.76 -4.53 -13.51
CA PHE A 490 0.49 -4.85 -12.87
C PHE A 490 0.61 -6.18 -12.10
N PRO A 491 0.15 -6.29 -10.84
CA PRO A 491 0.29 -7.52 -10.07
C PRO A 491 -0.46 -8.69 -10.73
N HIS A 492 0.06 -9.91 -10.55
CA HIS A 492 -0.62 -11.15 -10.88
C HIS A 492 -1.46 -11.60 -9.68
N GLY A 493 -2.77 -11.43 -9.77
CA GLY A 493 -3.73 -11.72 -8.70
C GLY A 493 -3.52 -13.12 -8.10
N PHE A 494 -3.44 -14.17 -8.93
CA PHE A 494 -3.24 -15.55 -8.48
C PHE A 494 -1.94 -15.77 -7.68
N VAL A 495 -0.85 -15.09 -8.05
CA VAL A 495 0.44 -15.25 -7.36
C VAL A 495 0.40 -14.52 -6.01
N VAL A 496 -0.15 -13.31 -5.98
CA VAL A 496 -0.32 -12.53 -4.75
C VAL A 496 -1.25 -13.26 -3.78
N GLU A 497 -2.38 -13.77 -4.27
CA GLU A 497 -3.32 -14.58 -3.50
C GLU A 497 -2.64 -15.82 -2.89
N ALA A 498 -1.91 -16.60 -3.69
CA ALA A 498 -1.26 -17.82 -3.21
C ALA A 498 -0.22 -17.52 -2.11
N VAL A 499 0.58 -16.47 -2.27
CA VAL A 499 1.53 -16.02 -1.23
C VAL A 499 0.77 -15.68 0.06
N LEU A 500 -0.29 -14.88 -0.03
CA LEU A 500 -1.10 -14.48 1.13
C LEU A 500 -1.80 -15.66 1.80
N GLN A 501 -2.29 -16.64 1.03
CA GLN A 501 -2.95 -17.83 1.54
C GLN A 501 -1.96 -18.77 2.25
N VAL A 502 -0.75 -18.95 1.72
CA VAL A 502 0.30 -19.72 2.41
C VAL A 502 0.70 -19.02 3.72
N MET A 503 0.90 -17.69 3.69
CA MET A 503 1.18 -16.92 4.91
C MET A 503 0.07 -17.11 5.95
N LEU A 504 -1.20 -17.01 5.54
CA LEU A 504 -2.36 -17.20 6.43
C LEU A 504 -2.39 -18.61 7.04
N LYS A 505 -2.16 -19.65 6.25
CA LYS A 505 -2.11 -21.04 6.71
C LYS A 505 -1.04 -21.26 7.78
N HIS A 506 0.07 -20.52 7.68
CA HIS A 506 1.16 -20.52 8.66
C HIS A 506 0.97 -19.50 9.79
N GLY A 507 -0.25 -18.97 9.95
CA GLY A 507 -0.60 -18.09 11.06
C GLY A 507 -0.14 -16.66 10.89
N TRP A 508 0.00 -16.16 9.66
CA TRP A 508 0.38 -14.78 9.36
C TRP A 508 -0.68 -14.05 8.52
N LYS A 509 -1.12 -12.89 8.98
CA LYS A 509 -2.09 -12.03 8.26
C LYS A 509 -1.43 -10.73 7.85
N VAL A 510 -1.68 -10.22 6.65
CA VAL A 510 -1.15 -8.91 6.26
C VAL A 510 -1.88 -7.79 7.01
N ALA A 511 -1.12 -6.83 7.53
CA ALA A 511 -1.61 -5.66 8.29
C ALA A 511 -1.24 -4.32 7.64
N GLY A 512 -0.28 -4.31 6.71
CA GLY A 512 0.18 -3.09 6.08
C GLY A 512 0.96 -3.34 4.80
N GLY A 513 0.98 -2.35 3.92
CA GLY A 513 1.63 -2.43 2.62
C GLY A 513 2.56 -1.23 2.35
N PRO A 514 3.65 -1.06 3.11
CA PRO A 514 4.56 0.06 2.89
C PRO A 514 5.18 -0.05 1.50
N ASN A 515 5.22 1.06 0.78
CA ASN A 515 5.90 1.12 -0.51
C ASN A 515 7.22 1.87 -0.34
N PHE A 516 8.30 1.27 -0.82
CA PHE A 516 9.63 1.87 -0.84
C PHE A 516 9.96 2.25 -2.27
N GLY A 517 10.58 3.40 -2.50
CA GLY A 517 10.92 3.78 -3.86
C GLY A 517 11.62 5.11 -3.95
N ASP A 518 12.46 5.20 -4.97
CA ASP A 518 13.25 6.38 -5.32
C ASP A 518 13.51 6.34 -6.85
N ASN A 519 13.56 7.53 -7.45
CA ASN A 519 13.76 7.75 -8.89
C ASN A 519 12.81 6.93 -9.78
N GLY A 520 11.68 6.48 -9.23
CA GLY A 520 10.66 5.65 -9.89
C GLY A 520 10.81 4.17 -9.83
N SER A 521 11.90 3.68 -9.28
CA SER A 521 11.87 2.31 -8.81
C SER A 521 10.94 2.29 -7.59
N GLN A 522 9.96 1.39 -7.59
CA GLN A 522 9.10 1.16 -6.44
C GLN A 522 9.14 -0.33 -6.08
N TRP A 523 9.09 -0.59 -4.79
CA TRP A 523 9.29 -1.90 -4.18
C TRP A 523 8.15 -2.13 -3.21
N PRO A 524 7.13 -2.90 -3.66
CA PRO A 524 6.01 -3.26 -2.81
C PRO A 524 6.51 -4.04 -1.59
N GLY A 525 6.12 -3.59 -0.41
CA GLY A 525 6.32 -4.30 0.85
C GLY A 525 4.99 -4.78 1.42
N MET A 526 5.05 -5.82 2.24
CA MET A 526 3.92 -6.28 3.07
C MET A 526 4.43 -6.55 4.48
N ILE A 527 3.70 -6.05 5.47
CA ILE A 527 3.92 -6.35 6.88
C ILE A 527 2.86 -7.36 7.30
N PHE A 528 3.31 -8.45 7.92
CA PHE A 528 2.47 -9.49 8.45
C PHE A 528 2.51 -9.51 9.97
N GLU A 529 1.34 -9.71 10.56
CA GLU A 529 1.16 -9.95 11.99
C GLU A 529 0.74 -11.41 12.23
N PRO A 530 1.05 -12.00 13.40
CA PRO A 530 0.54 -13.31 13.76
C PRO A 530 -0.99 -13.35 13.90
N VAL A 531 -1.62 -14.40 13.37
CA VAL A 531 -3.04 -14.69 13.58
C VAL A 531 -3.23 -15.14 15.03
N GLY A 532 -4.02 -14.39 15.81
CA GLY A 532 -4.41 -14.79 17.16
C GLY A 532 -3.74 -14.04 18.32
N THR A 533 -3.62 -12.71 18.23
CA THR A 533 -3.38 -11.85 19.39
C THR A 533 -4.52 -10.86 19.53
N ALA A 534 -5.59 -11.29 20.22
CA ALA A 534 -6.58 -10.39 20.80
C ALA A 534 -6.28 -10.23 22.29
#